data_AF-A0A392PH28-F1
#
_entry.id   AF-A0A392PH28-F1
#
_cell.length_a   1.000
_cell.length_b   1.000
_cell.length_c   1.000
_cell.angle_alpha   90.00
_cell.angle_beta   90.00
_cell.angle_gamma   90.00
#
_symmetry.space_group_name_H-M   'P 1'
#
loop_
_entity.id
_entity.type
_entity.pdbx_description
1 polymer ?
#
loop_
_entity_poly.entity_id
_entity_poly.type
_entity_poly.pdbx_seq_one_letter_code
_entity_poly.pdbx_strand_id
1 'polypeptide(L)'
;MCRLVSLYKSLTDIEIHKLRRHVIKSKGVNQLNSNDECFLLNLACAERLQDLNLAAAAVSRLGVRCSNKSLSNFETVYAEMKNGGVDLKKIEFGTKNVEKVVEKMEKLVSATRNLHSAMESLSEMEASENKIQKWRTMRANNGLKIICIVYARISFVFGSLIS
;
A
#
# COMPACT_ATOMS: atom_id res chain seq x y z
N MET A 1 7.34 -3.92 -1.19
CA MET A 1 7.89 -4.26 0.14
C MET A 1 7.30 -3.32 1.17
N CYS A 2 6.96 -3.82 2.36
CA CYS A 2 6.46 -2.96 3.44
C CYS A 2 7.62 -2.28 4.17
N ARG A 3 7.49 -0.97 4.46
CA ARG A 3 8.52 -0.17 5.15
C ARG A 3 8.91 -0.76 6.51
N LEU A 4 7.96 -1.28 7.27
CA LEU A 4 8.22 -1.84 8.60
C LEU A 4 9.05 -3.14 8.54
N VAL A 5 8.78 -3.99 7.54
CA VAL A 5 9.57 -5.21 7.29
C VAL A 5 10.99 -4.84 6.85
N SER A 6 11.13 -3.85 5.96
CA SER A 6 12.44 -3.34 5.54
C SER A 6 13.23 -2.76 6.72
N LEU A 7 12.57 -1.99 7.60
CA LEU A 7 13.17 -1.46 8.81
C LEU A 7 13.69 -2.60 9.70
N TYR A 8 12.86 -3.60 9.99
CA TYR A 8 13.26 -4.77 10.79
C TYR A 8 14.48 -5.48 10.20
N LYS A 9 14.50 -5.78 8.89
CA LYS A 9 15.63 -6.45 8.23
C LYS A 9 16.91 -5.60 8.26
N SER A 10 16.79 -4.28 8.24
CA SER A 10 17.93 -3.35 8.32
C SER A 10 18.61 -3.29 9.69
N LEU A 11 17.95 -3.82 10.73
CA LEU A 11 18.45 -3.85 12.12
C LEU A 11 19.10 -5.19 12.48
N THR A 12 19.32 -6.07 11.50
CA THR A 12 20.04 -7.33 11.71
C THR A 12 21.52 -7.08 11.95
N ASP A 13 22.18 -7.97 12.70
CA ASP A 13 23.62 -7.86 13.00
C ASP A 13 24.47 -7.76 11.72
N ILE A 14 24.07 -8.47 10.67
CA ILE A 14 24.75 -8.44 9.36
C ILE A 14 24.68 -7.04 8.75
N GLU A 15 23.50 -6.42 8.72
CA GLU A 15 23.32 -5.08 8.17
C GLU A 15 23.99 -4.01 9.03
N ILE A 16 23.95 -4.13 10.36
CA ILE A 16 24.66 -3.24 11.28
C ILE A 16 26.17 -3.37 11.10
N HIS A 17 26.68 -4.59 10.96
CA HIS A 17 28.09 -4.84 10.69
C HIS A 17 28.52 -4.24 9.34
N LYS A 18 27.68 -4.41 8.32
CA LYS A 18 27.89 -3.82 6.99
C LYS A 18 27.92 -2.29 7.06
N LEU A 19 26.99 -1.66 7.77
CA LEU A 19 26.95 -0.23 8.03
C LEU A 19 28.27 0.24 8.66
N ARG A 20 28.71 -0.42 9.74
CA ARG A 20 29.92 -0.04 10.49
C ARG A 20 31.21 -0.23 9.70
N ARG A 21 31.34 -1.33 8.96
CA ARG A 21 32.60 -1.72 8.31
C ARG A 21 32.75 -1.19 6.89
N HIS A 22 31.66 -0.95 6.18
CA HIS A 22 31.69 -0.57 4.78
C HIS A 22 31.18 0.86 4.55
N VAL A 23 29.98 1.17 5.04
CA VAL A 23 29.33 2.46 4.76
C VAL A 23 30.03 3.59 5.53
N ILE A 24 30.14 3.45 6.86
CA ILE A 24 30.77 4.45 7.73
C ILE A 24 32.25 4.62 7.39
N LYS A 25 32.98 3.53 7.10
CA LYS A 25 34.41 3.59 6.73
C LYS A 25 34.65 3.98 5.27
N SER A 26 33.61 4.24 4.49
CA SER A 26 33.78 4.66 3.10
C SER A 26 34.43 6.04 3.02
N LYS A 27 35.26 6.25 1.98
CA LYS A 27 35.93 7.53 1.77
C LYS A 27 34.92 8.69 1.62
N GLY A 28 33.79 8.44 0.97
CA GLY A 28 32.74 9.45 0.78
C GLY A 28 32.15 9.93 2.10
N VAL A 29 31.76 9.01 3.00
CA VAL A 29 31.19 9.37 4.31
C VAL A 29 32.22 10.09 5.18
N ASN A 30 33.45 9.59 5.21
CA ASN A 30 34.55 10.20 5.95
C ASN A 30 34.87 11.63 5.49
N GLN A 31 34.83 11.89 4.18
CA GLN A 31 35.20 13.19 3.61
C GLN A 31 34.03 14.20 3.57
N LEU A 32 32.80 13.73 3.36
CA LEU A 32 31.64 14.61 3.15
C LEU A 32 30.75 14.78 4.39
N ASN A 33 30.80 13.84 5.34
CA ASN A 33 29.90 13.85 6.50
C ASN A 33 30.68 14.00 7.81
N SER A 34 31.42 12.97 8.22
CA SER A 34 32.18 12.96 9.48
C SER A 34 33.12 11.74 9.52
N ASN A 35 34.21 11.84 10.29
CA ASN A 35 35.10 10.71 10.61
C ASN A 35 34.78 10.08 11.99
N ASP A 36 33.87 10.68 12.76
CA ASP A 36 33.47 10.16 14.07
C ASP A 36 32.42 9.06 13.91
N GLU A 37 32.83 7.82 14.19
CA GLU A 37 31.96 6.64 14.11
C GLU A 37 30.78 6.73 15.07
N CYS A 38 30.96 7.28 16.28
CA CYS A 38 29.89 7.42 17.25
C CYS A 38 28.83 8.42 16.76
N PHE A 39 29.26 9.55 16.22
CA PHE A 39 28.38 10.53 15.60
C PHE A 39 27.57 9.92 14.44
N LEU A 40 28.24 9.21 13.53
CA LEU A 40 27.58 8.58 12.37
C LEU A 40 26.59 7.48 12.77
N LEU A 41 26.91 6.70 13.81
CA LEU A 41 25.99 5.69 14.36
C LEU A 41 24.77 6.33 15.01
N ASN A 42 24.96 7.42 15.75
CA ASN A 42 23.85 8.18 16.32
C ASN A 42 22.96 8.77 15.23
N LEU A 43 23.54 9.29 14.15
CA LEU A 43 22.80 9.79 13.00
C LEU A 43 21.97 8.68 12.35
N ALA A 44 22.58 7.53 12.05
CA ALA A 44 21.87 6.39 11.48
C ALA A 44 20.75 5.87 12.41
N CYS A 45 20.99 5.84 13.73
CA CYS A 45 19.99 5.48 14.72
C CYS A 45 18.80 6.45 14.70
N ALA A 46 19.06 7.76 14.66
CA ALA A 46 18.03 8.80 14.58
C ALA A 46 17.17 8.66 13.32
N GLU A 47 17.77 8.37 12.17
CA GLU A 47 17.05 8.11 10.91
C GLU A 47 16.13 6.88 11.02
N ARG A 48 16.63 5.76 11.57
CA ARG A 48 15.81 4.55 11.74
C ARG A 48 14.68 4.76 12.75
N LEU A 49 14.93 5.55 13.79
CA LEU A 49 13.91 5.93 14.76
C LEU A 49 12.84 6.82 14.11
N GLN A 50 13.22 7.73 13.20
CA GLN A 50 12.27 8.52 12.43
C GLN A 50 11.37 7.64 11.55
N ASP A 51 11.93 6.64 10.87
CA ASP A 51 11.14 5.66 10.11
C ASP A 51 10.14 4.89 10.98
N LEU A 52 10.57 4.50 12.18
CA LEU A 52 9.70 3.84 13.16
C LEU A 52 8.56 4.77 13.61
N ASN A 53 8.86 6.04 13.91
CA ASN A 53 7.86 7.03 14.30
C ASN A 53 6.79 7.24 13.20
N LEU A 54 7.20 7.29 11.93
CA LEU A 54 6.28 7.41 10.81
C LEU A 54 5.37 6.18 10.68
N ALA A 55 5.93 4.98 10.88
CA ALA A 55 5.15 3.74 10.89
C ALA A 55 4.16 3.72 12.07
N ALA A 56 4.61 4.11 13.28
CA ALA A 56 3.77 4.22 14.46
C ALA A 56 2.62 5.19 14.24
N ALA A 57 2.87 6.38 13.68
CA ALA A 57 1.83 7.34 13.34
C ALA A 57 0.80 6.78 12.35
N ALA A 58 1.23 5.99 11.36
CA ALA A 58 0.30 5.31 10.45
C ALA A 58 -0.54 4.25 11.19
N VAL A 59 0.06 3.48 12.09
CA VAL A 59 -0.64 2.50 12.92
C VAL A 59 -1.64 3.19 13.84
N SER A 60 -1.29 4.29 14.51
CA SER A 60 -2.21 5.08 15.34
C SER A 60 -3.46 5.47 14.57
N ARG A 61 -3.30 6.05 13.36
CA ARG A 61 -4.44 6.45 12.51
C ARG A 61 -5.35 5.29 12.11
N LEU A 62 -4.79 4.10 11.92
CA LEU A 62 -5.57 2.89 11.63
C LEU A 62 -6.22 2.33 12.91
N GLY A 63 -5.50 2.35 14.03
CA GLY A 63 -5.91 1.84 15.33
C GLY A 63 -7.17 2.49 15.88
N VAL A 64 -7.39 3.79 15.59
CA VAL A 64 -8.64 4.48 15.96
C VAL A 64 -9.89 3.80 15.38
N ARG A 65 -9.78 3.11 14.24
CA ARG A 65 -10.89 2.40 13.61
C ARG A 65 -11.03 0.95 14.06
N CYS A 66 -10.14 0.46 14.91
CA CYS A 66 -10.17 -0.91 15.39
C CYS A 66 -11.10 -1.05 16.59
N SER A 67 -11.88 -2.14 16.65
CA SER A 67 -12.75 -2.44 17.79
C SER A 67 -11.98 -2.79 19.08
N ASN A 68 -10.69 -3.10 18.95
CA ASN A 68 -9.83 -3.43 20.07
C ASN A 68 -9.29 -2.16 20.74
N LYS A 69 -9.66 -1.94 22.01
CA LYS A 69 -9.26 -0.78 22.81
C LYS A 69 -7.75 -0.62 23.00
N SER A 70 -6.98 -1.72 22.96
CA SER A 70 -5.52 -1.65 23.03
C SER A 70 -4.91 -1.05 21.75
N LEU A 71 -5.57 -1.21 20.61
CA LEU A 71 -5.13 -0.63 19.34
C LEU A 71 -5.57 0.84 19.19
N SER A 72 -6.73 1.20 19.73
CA SER A 72 -7.17 2.60 19.74
C SER A 72 -6.28 3.49 20.61
N ASN A 73 -5.69 2.92 21.66
CA ASN A 73 -4.80 3.62 22.59
C ASN A 73 -3.31 3.48 22.24
N PHE A 74 -3.00 2.93 21.06
CA PHE A 74 -1.62 2.65 20.64
C PHE A 74 -0.73 3.91 20.67
N GLU A 75 -1.25 5.07 20.26
CA GLU A 75 -0.51 6.32 20.24
C GLU A 75 0.00 6.74 21.63
N THR A 76 -0.87 6.66 22.64
CA THR A 76 -0.52 6.97 24.03
C THR A 76 0.57 6.02 24.54
N VAL A 77 0.39 4.71 24.32
CA VAL A 77 1.36 3.69 24.75
C VAL A 77 2.72 3.89 24.08
N TYR A 78 2.72 4.22 22.78
CA TYR A 78 3.96 4.49 22.04
C TYR A 78 4.66 5.76 22.52
N ALA A 79 3.90 6.82 22.85
CA ALA A 79 4.46 8.05 23.41
C ALA A 79 5.08 7.84 24.80
N GLU A 80 4.43 7.05 25.67
CA GLU A 80 4.99 6.66 26.97
C GLU A 80 6.27 5.84 26.83
N MET A 81 6.29 4.92 25.86
CA MET A 81 7.48 4.12 25.53
C MET A 81 8.65 5.00 25.07
N LYS A 82 8.39 6.01 24.23
CA LYS A 82 9.41 6.97 23.77
C LYS A 82 9.99 7.82 24.91
N ASN A 83 9.16 8.20 25.87
CA ASN A 83 9.55 9.05 26.99
C ASN A 83 10.22 8.27 28.14
N GLY A 84 10.46 6.96 27.98
CA GLY A 84 11.06 6.12 29.01
C GLY A 84 10.11 5.74 30.15
N GLY A 85 8.81 5.98 29.99
CA GLY A 85 7.78 5.61 30.97
C GLY A 85 7.48 4.11 31.00
N VAL A 86 7.94 3.35 29.99
CA VAL A 86 7.77 1.91 29.89
C VAL A 86 9.13 1.23 30.02
N ASP A 87 9.23 0.31 30.99
CA ASP A 87 10.42 -0.55 31.13
C ASP A 87 10.48 -1.55 29.96
N LEU A 88 11.29 -1.22 28.95
CA LEU A 88 11.53 -2.05 27.78
C LEU A 88 12.04 -3.46 28.14
N LYS A 89 12.63 -3.65 29.33
CA LYS A 89 13.08 -4.96 29.81
C LYS A 89 11.93 -5.83 30.32
N LYS A 90 10.80 -5.24 30.72
CA LYS A 90 9.57 -5.95 31.12
C LYS A 90 8.69 -6.32 29.94
N ILE A 91 8.87 -5.68 28.79
CA ILE A 91 8.25 -6.15 27.57
C ILE A 91 9.06 -7.37 27.13
N GLU A 92 8.59 -8.57 27.45
CA GLU A 92 9.14 -9.83 26.94
C GLU A 92 8.94 -9.89 25.41
N PHE A 93 9.75 -9.13 24.68
CA PHE A 93 9.92 -9.28 23.24
C PHE A 93 10.76 -10.54 23.01
N GLY A 94 10.14 -11.70 23.09
CA GLY A 94 10.74 -12.94 22.64
C GLY A 94 11.11 -12.80 21.15
N THR A 95 12.39 -12.87 20.82
CA THR A 95 12.90 -12.74 19.44
C THR A 95 12.19 -13.66 18.44
N LYS A 96 11.84 -14.89 18.89
CA LYS A 96 11.05 -15.86 18.11
C LYS A 96 9.63 -15.40 17.80
N ASN A 97 9.01 -14.57 18.64
CA ASN A 97 7.68 -14.04 18.39
C ASN A 97 7.73 -12.91 17.36
N VAL A 98 8.77 -12.08 17.39
CA VAL A 98 8.95 -10.98 16.42
C VAL A 98 9.15 -11.52 15.01
N GLU A 99 10.02 -12.52 14.84
CA GLU A 99 10.26 -13.11 13.51
C GLU A 99 8.97 -13.70 12.91
N LYS A 100 8.19 -14.45 13.71
CA LYS A 100 6.88 -14.96 13.30
C LYS A 100 5.88 -13.85 12.94
N VAL A 101 5.90 -12.74 13.68
CA VAL A 101 5.04 -11.58 13.38
C VAL A 101 5.47 -10.93 12.06
N VAL A 102 6.77 -10.80 11.81
CA VAL A 102 7.31 -10.26 10.55
C VAL A 102 6.96 -11.18 9.38
N GLU A 103 7.08 -12.50 9.52
CA GLU A 103 6.70 -13.46 8.49
C GLU A 103 5.19 -13.37 8.17
N LYS A 104 4.34 -13.23 9.19
CA LYS A 104 2.90 -12.98 9.00
C LYS A 104 2.66 -11.66 8.27
N MET A 105 3.41 -10.61 8.61
CA MET A 105 3.31 -9.32 7.95
C MET A 105 3.70 -9.41 6.47
N GLU A 106 4.75 -10.16 6.11
CA GLU A 106 5.15 -10.39 4.73
C GLU A 106 4.06 -11.13 3.93
N LYS A 107 3.45 -12.16 4.53
CA LYS A 107 2.31 -12.89 3.93
C LYS A 107 1.13 -11.94 3.66
N LEU A 108 0.77 -11.09 4.63
CA LEU A 108 -0.30 -10.11 4.48
C LEU A 108 0.02 -9.08 3.39
N VAL A 109 1.26 -8.60 3.31
CA VAL A 109 1.70 -7.66 2.27
C VAL A 109 1.61 -8.29 0.88
N SER A 110 2.00 -9.55 0.74
CA SER A 110 1.88 -10.31 -0.51
C SER A 110 0.41 -10.50 -0.91
N ALA A 111 -0.43 -10.95 0.02
CA ALA A 111 -1.87 -11.13 -0.22
C ALA A 111 -2.55 -9.81 -0.61
N THR A 112 -2.21 -8.71 0.06
CA THR A 112 -2.75 -7.37 -0.25
C THR A 112 -2.34 -6.90 -1.65
N ARG A 113 -1.09 -7.16 -2.06
CA ARG A 113 -0.63 -6.86 -3.42
C ARG A 113 -1.41 -7.66 -4.47
N ASN A 114 -1.61 -8.95 -4.23
CA ASN A 114 -2.36 -9.81 -5.14
C ASN A 114 -3.82 -9.36 -5.24
N LEU A 115 -4.43 -9.00 -4.12
CA LEU A 115 -5.78 -8.43 -4.09
C LEU A 115 -5.88 -7.15 -4.92
N HIS A 116 -4.94 -6.21 -4.75
CA HIS A 116 -4.92 -4.99 -5.56
C HIS A 116 -4.80 -5.27 -7.06
N SER A 117 -3.93 -6.20 -7.45
CA SER A 117 -3.78 -6.60 -8.87
C SER A 117 -5.06 -7.25 -9.42
N ALA A 118 -5.73 -8.08 -8.62
CA ALA A 118 -7.01 -8.68 -9.02
C ALA A 118 -8.12 -7.62 -9.16
N MET A 119 -8.17 -6.64 -8.25
CA MET A 119 -9.13 -5.52 -8.34
C MET A 119 -8.90 -4.65 -9.57
N GLU A 120 -7.64 -4.39 -9.92
CA GLU A 120 -7.29 -3.65 -11.14
C GLU A 120 -7.74 -4.41 -12.40
N SER A 121 -7.45 -5.71 -12.47
CA SER A 121 -7.90 -6.57 -13.57
C SER A 121 -9.43 -6.63 -13.68
N LEU A 122 -10.14 -6.70 -12.54
CA LEU A 122 -11.60 -6.66 -12.51
C LEU A 122 -12.13 -5.33 -13.06
N SER A 123 -11.55 -4.20 -12.63
CA SER A 123 -11.94 -2.87 -13.11
C SER A 123 -11.73 -2.71 -14.62
N GLU A 124 -10.67 -3.27 -15.19
CA GLU A 124 -10.43 -3.28 -16.64
C GLU A 124 -11.50 -4.10 -17.37
N MET A 125 -11.85 -5.26 -16.82
CA MET A 125 -12.88 -6.14 -17.38
C MET A 125 -14.25 -5.45 -17.38
N GLU A 126 -14.66 -4.86 -16.26
CA GLU A 126 -15.90 -4.09 -16.14
C GLU A 126 -15.94 -2.92 -17.14
N ALA A 127 -14.82 -2.20 -17.32
CA ALA A 127 -14.73 -1.14 -18.31
C ALA A 127 -14.90 -1.66 -19.74
N SER A 128 -14.35 -2.84 -20.04
CA SER A 128 -14.48 -3.49 -21.35
C SER A 128 -15.92 -3.96 -21.61
N GLU A 129 -16.57 -4.55 -20.62
CA GLU A 129 -17.96 -5.01 -20.70
C GLU A 129 -18.91 -3.82 -20.94
N ASN A 130 -18.72 -2.74 -20.18
CA ASN A 130 -19.47 -1.50 -20.34
C ASN A 130 -19.32 -0.92 -21.76
N LYS A 131 -18.12 -1.00 -22.36
CA LYS A 131 -17.91 -0.62 -23.76
C LYS A 131 -18.71 -1.53 -24.69
N ILE A 132 -18.58 -2.85 -24.55
CA ILE A 132 -19.29 -3.84 -25.39
C ILE A 132 -20.80 -3.60 -25.33
N GLN A 133 -21.35 -3.33 -24.15
CA GLN A 133 -22.78 -3.07 -23.98
C GLN A 133 -23.23 -1.76 -24.67
N LYS A 134 -22.41 -0.71 -24.62
CA LYS A 134 -22.63 0.52 -25.40
C LYS A 134 -22.61 0.26 -26.91
N TRP A 135 -21.67 -0.56 -27.41
CA TRP A 135 -21.64 -0.92 -28.84
C TRP A 135 -22.87 -1.72 -29.26
N ARG A 136 -23.34 -2.65 -28.42
CA ARG A 136 -24.56 -3.44 -28.67
C ARG A 136 -25.81 -2.56 -28.75
N THR A 137 -25.98 -1.64 -27.80
CA THR A 137 -27.12 -0.71 -27.79
C THR A 137 -27.10 0.26 -28.98
N MET A 138 -25.94 0.79 -29.36
CA MET A 138 -25.80 1.58 -30.59
C MET A 138 -26.18 0.79 -31.85
N ARG A 139 -25.74 -0.47 -31.96
CA ARG A 139 -26.10 -1.35 -33.10
C ARG A 139 -27.61 -1.64 -33.15
N ALA A 140 -28.22 -1.93 -32.00
CA ALA A 140 -29.67 -2.16 -31.92
C ALA A 140 -30.46 -0.92 -32.32
N ASN A 141 -30.08 0.27 -31.82
CA ASN A 141 -30.73 1.53 -32.18
C ASN A 141 -30.56 1.88 -33.66
N ASN A 142 -29.40 1.61 -34.25
CA ASN A 142 -29.19 1.79 -35.69
C ASN A 142 -30.04 0.82 -36.52
N GLY A 143 -30.20 -0.43 -36.07
CA GLY A 143 -31.14 -1.39 -36.67
C GLY A 143 -32.59 -0.91 -36.62
N LEU A 144 -33.04 -0.42 -35.46
CA LEU A 144 -34.38 0.18 -35.32
C LEU A 144 -34.59 1.38 -36.24
N LYS A 145 -33.58 2.26 -36.38
CA LYS A 145 -33.65 3.40 -37.30
C LYS A 145 -33.86 2.95 -38.75
N ILE A 146 -33.15 1.93 -39.21
CA ILE A 146 -33.32 1.40 -40.57
C ILE A 146 -34.73 0.84 -40.74
N ILE A 147 -35.24 0.07 -39.77
CA ILE A 147 -36.60 -0.48 -39.81
C ILE A 147 -37.63 0.66 -39.89
N CYS A 148 -37.53 1.69 -39.05
CA CYS A 148 -38.42 2.86 -39.10
C CYS A 148 -38.36 3.60 -40.45
N ILE A 149 -37.17 3.77 -41.04
CA ILE A 149 -37.01 4.41 -42.36
C ILE A 149 -37.70 3.58 -43.44
N VAL A 150 -37.52 2.25 -43.44
CA VAL A 150 -38.17 1.35 -44.40
C VAL A 150 -39.68 1.41 -44.23
N TYR A 151 -40.18 1.36 -42.99
CA TYR A 151 -41.61 1.42 -42.71
C TYR A 151 -42.25 2.75 -43.13
N ALA A 152 -41.59 3.87 -42.86
CA ALA A 152 -42.04 5.19 -43.29
C ALA A 152 -42.08 5.30 -44.83
N ARG A 153 -41.09 4.72 -45.52
CA ARG A 153 -41.01 4.75 -46.99
C ARG A 153 -42.07 3.86 -47.64
N ILE A 154 -42.33 2.68 -47.08
CA ILE A 154 -43.44 1.81 -47.51
C ILE A 154 -44.79 2.50 -47.26
N SER A 155 -44.99 3.09 -46.09
CA SER A 155 -46.25 3.79 -45.75
C SER A 155 -46.50 5.00 -46.64
N PHE A 156 -45.45 5.75 -47.02
CA PHE A 156 -45.54 6.87 -47.96
C PHE A 156 -45.91 6.41 -49.38
N VAL A 157 -45.31 5.32 -49.86
CA VAL A 157 -45.63 4.74 -51.18
C VAL A 157 -47.07 4.23 -51.22
N PHE A 158 -47.53 3.51 -50.19
CA PHE A 158 -48.91 3.01 -50.14
C PHE A 158 -49.94 4.11 -49.89
N GLY A 159 -49.63 5.11 -49.07
CA GLY A 159 -50.49 6.27 -48.86
C GLY A 159 -50.65 7.14 -50.13
N SER A 160 -49.66 7.15 -51.01
CA SER A 160 -49.72 7.82 -52.32
C SER A 160 -50.48 7.01 -53.39
N LEU A 161 -50.80 5.74 -53.13
CA LEU A 161 -51.53 4.85 -54.06
C LEU A 161 -53.04 4.79 -53.78
N ILE A 162 -53.49 5.35 -52.66
CA ILE A 162 -54.89 5.33 -52.18
C ILE A 162 -55.53 6.73 -52.28
N SER A 163 -54.79 7.74 -52.72
CA SER A 163 -55.30 9.09 -53.04
C SER A 163 -55.35 9.31 -54.54
#